data_AF-A0AAE2M5X6-F1
#
_entry.id   AF-A0AAE2M5X6-F1
#
_cell.length_a   1.000
_cell.length_b   1.000
_cell.length_c   1.000
_cell.angle_alpha   90.00
_cell.angle_beta   90.00
_cell.angle_gamma   90.00
#
_symmetry.space_group_name_H-M   'P 1'
#
loop_
_entity.id
_entity.type
_entity.pdbx_description
1 polymer ?
#
loop_
_entity_poly.entity_id
_entity_poly.type
_entity_poly.pdbx_seq_one_letter_code
_entity_poly.pdbx_strand_id
1 'polypeptide(L)'
;MNLYDIIILTHGDAGKELLNSSEMIVGKTKNTTAISLIIGMSPETLMEQIRKILRPNIKTVILTDIYGGTPSNVATVLSREYPIHCISGVNLAMLVMLPTY
;
A
#
# COMPACT_ATOMS: atom_id res chain seq x y z
N MET A 1 3.35 18.24 -6.20
CA MET A 1 2.36 17.71 -5.25
C MET A 1 1.91 16.38 -5.80
N ASN A 2 2.12 15.26 -5.10
CA ASN A 2 1.65 13.96 -5.61
C ASN A 2 0.13 13.97 -5.62
N LEU A 3 -0.45 13.65 -6.77
CA LEU A 3 -1.90 13.60 -7.01
C LEU A 3 -2.58 12.38 -6.35
N TYR A 4 -1.78 11.49 -5.74
CA TYR A 4 -2.20 10.19 -5.24
C TYR A 4 -1.53 9.88 -3.89
N ASP A 5 -2.21 9.08 -3.06
CA ASP A 5 -1.61 8.39 -1.91
C ASP A 5 -1.19 6.98 -2.33
N ILE A 6 -0.07 6.50 -1.80
CA ILE A 6 0.42 5.13 -2.01
C ILE A 6 0.38 4.40 -0.68
N ILE A 7 -0.26 3.23 -0.67
CA ILE A 7 -0.23 2.32 0.47
C ILE A 7 0.37 1.00 0.00
N ILE A 8 1.43 0.56 0.65
CA ILE A 8 2.02 -0.75 0.44
C ILE A 8 1.44 -1.68 1.51
N LEU A 9 0.74 -2.73 1.09
CA LEU A 9 -0.01 -3.63 1.96
C LEU A 9 0.45 -5.07 1.73
N THR A 10 1.20 -5.64 2.68
CA THR A 10 1.86 -6.95 2.51
C THR A 10 1.69 -7.83 3.73
N HIS A 11 1.94 -9.13 3.59
CA HIS A 11 2.17 -10.01 4.73
C HIS A 11 3.52 -9.67 5.39
N GLY A 12 3.51 -9.59 6.72
CA GLY A 12 4.68 -9.18 7.49
C GLY A 12 5.25 -7.84 7.02
N ASP A 13 6.53 -7.61 7.31
CA ASP A 13 7.21 -6.34 7.03
C ASP A 13 7.82 -6.23 5.63
N ALA A 14 7.45 -7.12 4.69
CA ALA A 14 8.01 -7.10 3.33
C ALA A 14 7.83 -5.74 2.64
N GLY A 15 6.64 -5.15 2.70
CA GLY A 15 6.34 -3.85 2.13
C GLY A 15 7.07 -2.69 2.83
N LYS A 16 7.26 -2.78 4.15
CA LYS A 16 8.03 -1.82 4.93
C LYS A 16 9.50 -1.84 4.53
N GLU A 17 10.09 -3.02 4.40
CA GLU A 17 11.50 -3.15 4.02
C GLU A 17 11.74 -2.83 2.53
N LEU A 18 10.77 -3.09 1.66
CA LEU A 18 10.80 -2.58 0.28
C LEU A 18 10.77 -1.06 0.23
N LEU A 19 9.92 -0.42 1.05
CA LEU A 19 9.88 1.04 1.16
C LEU A 19 11.21 1.58 1.66
N ASN A 20 11.75 1.04 2.76
CA ASN A 20 13.05 1.42 3.30
C ASN A 20 14.16 1.31 2.23
N SER A 21 14.20 0.18 1.51
CA SER A 21 15.18 -0.05 0.45
C SER A 21 15.03 0.95 -0.69
N SER A 22 13.80 1.30 -1.09
CA SER A 22 13.57 2.33 -2.10
C SER A 22 14.06 3.70 -1.63
N GLU A 23 13.83 4.05 -0.36
CA GLU A 23 14.24 5.34 0.18
C GLU A 23 15.76 5.47 0.33
N MET A 24 16.48 4.35 0.45
CA MET A 24 17.95 4.34 0.35
C MET A 24 18.45 4.72 -1.05
N ILE A 25 17.66 4.47 -2.10
CA ILE A 25 18.01 4.71 -3.50
C ILE A 25 17.59 6.13 -3.93
N VAL A 26 16.34 6.51 -3.67
CA VAL A 26 15.74 7.76 -4.18
C VAL A 26 15.49 8.82 -3.11
N GLY A 27 15.86 8.54 -1.85
CA GLY A 27 15.55 9.40 -0.72
C GLY A 27 14.10 9.23 -0.23
N LYS A 28 13.70 10.08 0.72
CA LYS A 28 12.38 9.98 1.37
C LYS A 28 11.24 10.13 0.38
N THR A 29 10.33 9.17 0.39
CA THR A 29 9.11 9.21 -0.42
C THR A 29 8.03 10.02 0.31
N LYS A 30 7.23 10.78 -0.43
CA LYS A 30 6.09 11.52 0.12
C LYS A 30 4.80 10.74 -0.15
N ASN A 31 3.82 10.86 0.76
CA ASN A 31 2.50 10.25 0.63
C ASN A 31 2.54 8.72 0.39
N THR A 32 3.55 8.05 0.94
CA THR A 32 3.72 6.60 0.81
C THR A 32 3.82 5.99 2.21
N THR A 33 3.00 5.00 2.50
CA THR A 33 2.96 4.32 3.79
C THR A 33 2.93 2.81 3.59
N ALA A 34 3.64 2.06 4.43
CA ALA A 34 3.54 0.60 4.48
C ALA A 34 2.68 0.14 5.67
N ILE A 35 1.79 -0.82 5.43
CA ILE A 35 0.98 -1.48 6.44
C ILE A 35 1.23 -3.00 6.36
N SER A 36 1.62 -3.58 7.49
CA SER A 36 1.92 -5.00 7.62
C SER A 36 0.71 -5.77 8.12
N LEU A 37 0.29 -6.80 7.38
CA LEU A 37 -0.59 -7.84 7.92
C LEU A 37 0.26 -8.81 8.75
N ILE A 38 0.08 -8.76 10.08
CA ILE A 38 0.80 -9.61 11.04
C ILE A 38 -0.03 -10.82 11.47
N ILE A 39 0.65 -11.84 12.01
CA ILE A 39 0.01 -13.07 12.52
C ILE A 39 -1.03 -12.71 13.58
N GLY A 40 -2.23 -13.30 13.48
CA GLY A 40 -3.34 -13.07 14.40
C GLY A 40 -4.20 -11.83 14.09
N MET A 41 -3.81 -11.00 13.11
CA MET A 41 -4.64 -9.90 12.64
C MET A 41 -5.74 -10.41 11.69
N SER A 42 -6.99 -10.00 11.93
CA SER A 42 -8.10 -10.33 11.03
C SER A 42 -8.15 -9.39 9.82
N PRO A 43 -8.78 -9.81 8.71
CA PRO A 43 -9.02 -8.92 7.56
C PRO A 43 -9.76 -7.63 7.94
N GLU A 44 -10.68 -7.69 8.89
CA GLU A 44 -11.46 -6.54 9.36
C GLU A 44 -10.58 -5.54 10.09
N THR A 45 -9.69 -6.01 10.97
CA THR A 45 -8.71 -5.14 11.63
C THR A 45 -7.81 -4.44 10.62
N LEU A 46 -7.33 -5.16 9.60
CA LEU A 46 -6.52 -4.58 8.54
C LEU A 46 -7.30 -3.51 7.76
N MET A 47 -8.57 -3.79 7.44
CA MET A 47 -9.46 -2.88 6.74
C MET A 47 -9.70 -1.60 7.54
N GLU A 48 -9.93 -1.70 8.85
CA GLU A 48 -10.09 -0.55 9.74
C GLU A 48 -8.82 0.31 9.81
N GLN A 49 -7.63 -0.30 9.84
CA GLN A 49 -6.36 0.44 9.81
C GLN A 49 -6.23 1.26 8.52
N ILE A 50 -6.58 0.68 7.37
CA ILE A 50 -6.56 1.39 6.09
C ILE A 50 -7.60 2.51 6.07
N ARG A 51 -8.84 2.26 6.51
CA ARG A 51 -9.91 3.29 6.58
C ARG A 51 -9.51 4.52 7.41
N LYS A 52 -8.74 4.34 8.49
CA LYS A 52 -8.27 5.45 9.33
C LYS A 52 -7.31 6.40 8.62
N ILE A 53 -6.59 5.94 7.60
CA ILE A 53 -5.62 6.75 6.86
C ILE A 53 -6.11 7.18 5.47
N LEU A 54 -7.18 6.55 4.97
CA LEU A 54 -7.78 6.93 3.69
C LEU A 54 -8.38 8.33 3.74
N ARG A 55 -8.19 9.08 2.66
CA ARG A 55 -8.76 10.41 2.46
C ARG A 55 -9.82 10.32 1.34
N PRO A 56 -11.12 10.57 1.62
CA PRO A 56 -12.21 10.28 0.68
C PRO A 56 -12.08 10.89 -0.73
N ASN A 57 -11.44 12.05 -0.85
CA ASN A 57 -11.34 12.80 -2.11
C ASN A 57 -9.94 12.71 -2.77
N ILE A 58 -9.08 11.81 -2.28
CA ILE A 58 -7.74 11.61 -2.83
C ILE A 58 -7.69 10.21 -3.43
N LYS A 59 -7.21 10.12 -4.67
CA LYS A 59 -7.03 8.82 -5.33
C LYS A 59 -5.90 8.07 -4.62
N THR A 60 -6.12 6.80 -4.31
CA THR A 60 -5.14 5.98 -3.60
C THR A 60 -4.73 4.79 -4.46
N VAL A 61 -3.44 4.48 -4.51
CA VAL A 61 -2.90 3.26 -5.11
C VAL A 61 -2.49 2.33 -3.97
N ILE A 62 -3.09 1.15 -3.91
CA ILE A 62 -2.68 0.10 -2.98
C ILE A 62 -1.82 -0.91 -3.73
N LEU A 63 -0.58 -1.07 -3.28
CA LEU A 63 0.39 -2.03 -3.81
C LEU A 63 0.46 -3.23 -2.87
N THR A 64 0.16 -4.42 -3.37
CA THR A 64 0.15 -5.67 -2.58
C THR A 64 1.25 -6.62 -3.00
N ASP A 65 1.63 -7.52 -2.09
CA ASP A 65 2.64 -8.54 -2.34
C ASP A 65 2.17 -9.60 -3.34
N ILE A 66 1.00 -10.21 -3.10
CA ILE A 66 0.49 -11.31 -3.90
C ILE A 66 -1.01 -11.17 -4.19
N TYR A 67 -1.39 -11.49 -5.42
CA TYR A 67 -2.79 -11.56 -5.81
C TYR A 67 -3.52 -12.68 -5.04
N GLY A 68 -4.75 -12.41 -4.59
CA GLY A 68 -5.59 -13.37 -3.86
C GLY A 68 -5.25 -13.56 -2.39
N GLY A 69 -4.15 -12.98 -1.89
CA GLY A 69 -3.84 -12.93 -0.46
C GLY A 69 -4.74 -11.96 0.30
N THR A 70 -4.76 -12.06 1.64
CA THR A 70 -5.56 -11.18 2.50
C THR A 70 -5.33 -9.69 2.23
N PRO A 71 -4.09 -9.18 2.06
CA PRO A 71 -3.85 -7.80 1.62
C PRO A 71 -4.61 -7.42 0.34
N SER A 72 -4.46 -8.21 -0.72
CA SER A 72 -5.11 -7.98 -2.02
C SER A 72 -6.63 -8.03 -1.92
N ASN A 73 -7.18 -8.94 -1.13
CA ASN A 73 -8.62 -9.07 -0.94
C ASN A 73 -9.20 -7.88 -0.18
N VAL A 74 -8.55 -7.43 0.90
CA VAL A 74 -8.96 -6.24 1.66
C VAL A 74 -8.91 -4.99 0.77
N ALA A 75 -7.84 -4.81 0.00
CA ALA A 75 -7.72 -3.70 -0.95
C ALA A 75 -8.85 -3.69 -1.99
N THR A 76 -9.23 -4.87 -2.51
CA THR A 76 -10.32 -5.05 -3.49
C THR A 76 -11.70 -4.74 -2.90
N VAL A 77 -11.92 -5.05 -1.61
CA VAL A 77 -13.17 -4.68 -0.94
C VAL A 77 -13.25 -3.17 -0.78
N LEU A 78 -12.18 -2.54 -0.28
CA LEU A 78 -12.14 -1.09 -0.07
C LEU A 78 -12.25 -0.29 -1.36
N SER A 79 -11.79 -0.82 -2.51
CA SER A 79 -11.93 -0.14 -3.79
C SER A 79 -13.37 -0.04 -4.31
N ARG A 80 -14.33 -0.71 -3.66
CA ARG A 80 -15.76 -0.53 -3.93
C ARG A 80 -16.35 0.69 -3.23
N GLU A 81 -15.67 1.17 -2.17
CA GLU A 81 -16.12 2.28 -1.32
C GLU A 81 -15.33 3.57 -1.57
N TYR A 82 -14.05 3.46 -1.96
CA TYR A 82 -13.11 4.57 -2.11
C TYR A 82 -12.45 4.57 -3.51
N PRO A 83 -11.91 5.71 -3.99
CA PRO A 83 -11.22 5.80 -5.28
C PRO A 83 -9.83 5.15 -5.24
N ILE A 84 -9.81 3.83 -5.07
CA ILE A 84 -8.61 3.00 -4.91
C ILE A 84 -8.31 2.23 -6.20
N HIS A 85 -7.04 2.22 -6.62
CA HIS A 85 -6.52 1.30 -7.62
C HIS A 85 -5.62 0.28 -6.91
N CYS A 86 -5.89 -1.02 -7.09
CA CYS A 86 -5.09 -2.09 -6.50
C CYS A 86 -4.16 -2.70 -7.54
N ILE A 87 -2.87 -2.83 -7.21
CA ILE A 87 -1.85 -3.49 -8.03
C ILE A 87 -1.13 -4.50 -7.16
N SER A 88 -1.02 -5.74 -7.62
CA SER A 88 -0.32 -6.82 -6.90
C SER A 88 1.08 -7.08 -7.46
N GLY A 89 1.92 -7.78 -6.71
CA GLY A 89 3.29 -8.09 -7.12
C GLY A 89 4.27 -6.94 -6.89
N VAL A 90 4.06 -6.14 -5.83
CA VAL A 90 4.94 -5.01 -5.50
C VAL A 90 6.39 -5.47 -5.41
N ASN A 91 7.26 -4.72 -6.07
CA ASN A 91 8.70 -4.95 -6.06
C ASN A 91 9.44 -3.62 -5.95
N LEU A 92 10.76 -3.70 -5.75
CA LEU A 92 11.60 -2.53 -5.55
C LEU A 92 11.60 -1.59 -6.76
N ALA A 93 11.59 -2.14 -7.98
CA ALA A 93 11.60 -1.34 -9.21
C ALA A 93 10.35 -0.46 -9.33
N MET A 94 9.18 -0.99 -8.96
CA MET A 94 7.96 -0.19 -8.89
C MET A 94 8.12 0.99 -7.94
N LEU A 95 8.63 0.76 -6.73
CA LEU A 95 8.75 1.81 -5.71
C LEU A 95 9.76 2.90 -6.07
N VAL A 96 10.88 2.52 -6.69
CA VAL A 96 11.90 3.47 -7.16
C VAL A 96 11.36 4.40 -8.25
N MET A 97 10.41 3.92 -9.07
CA MET A 97 9.82 4.70 -10.17
C MET A 97 8.64 5.59 -9.76
N LEU A 98 8.06 5.40 -8.55
CA LEU A 98 6.91 6.18 -8.07
C LEU A 98 7.20 7.67 -7.86
N PRO A 99 8.29 8.10 -7.19
CA PRO A 99 8.57 9.52 -7.00
C PRO A 99 9.09 10.24 -8.24
N THR A 100 9.29 9.54 -9.36
CA THR A 100 9.90 10.09 -10.58
C THR A 100 8.90 10.78 -11.52
N TYR A 101 7.60 10.78 -11.18
CA TYR A 101 6.53 11.40 -12.00
C TYR A 101 5.62 12.32 -11.18
#